data_AF-A0A7C3FS58-F1
#
_entry.id   AF-A0A7C3FS58-F1
#
_cell.length_a   1.000
_cell.length_b   1.000
_cell.length_c   1.000
_cell.angle_alpha   90.00
_cell.angle_beta   90.00
_cell.angle_gamma   90.00
#
_symmetry.space_group_name_H-M   'P 1'
#
loop_
_entity.id
_entity.type
_entity.pdbx_description
1 polymer ?
#
loop_
_entity_poly.entity_id
_entity_poly.type
_entity_poly.pdbx_seq_one_letter_code
_entity_poly.pdbx_strand_id
1 'polypeptide(L)'
;MAFPTTAESFEELVVEALAELPAYFRANLANVEIVVEPWADRATLSQVGVADPRQLLGRYHGVPRTRRTCGYNLTLPDKISLY
;
A
#
# COMPACT_ATOMS: atom_id res chain seq x y z
N MET A 1 -6.63 -18.54 14.66
CA MET A 1 -6.20 -17.63 13.58
C MET A 1 -4.95 -18.23 12.98
N ALA A 2 -5.03 -18.75 11.76
CA ALA A 2 -3.85 -19.23 11.03
C ALA A 2 -3.19 -18.01 10.38
N PHE A 3 -1.88 -17.86 10.53
CA PHE A 3 -1.15 -16.80 9.84
C PHE A 3 -0.86 -17.26 8.40
N PRO A 4 -0.99 -16.37 7.41
CA PRO A 4 -0.69 -16.70 6.02
C PRO A 4 0.77 -17.13 5.92
N THR A 5 1.00 -18.29 5.30
CA THR A 5 2.33 -18.87 5.10
C THR A 5 2.83 -18.72 3.66
N THR A 6 1.97 -18.26 2.74
CA THR A 6 2.31 -17.98 1.34
C THR A 6 1.88 -16.58 0.94
N ALA A 7 2.50 -16.02 -0.10
CA ALA A 7 2.13 -14.72 -0.66
C ALA A 7 0.65 -14.70 -1.11
N GLU A 8 0.19 -15.75 -1.78
CA GLU A 8 -1.19 -15.90 -2.24
C GLU A 8 -2.18 -15.85 -1.07
N SER A 9 -1.91 -16.56 0.03
CA SER A 9 -2.77 -16.54 1.21
C SER A 9 -2.81 -15.17 1.90
N PHE A 10 -1.73 -14.39 1.81
CA PHE A 10 -1.69 -13.03 2.32
C PHE A 10 -2.45 -12.07 1.39
N GLU A 11 -2.34 -12.22 0.08
CA GLU A 11 -3.11 -11.45 -0.91
C GLU A 11 -4.62 -11.65 -0.72
N GLU A 12 -5.08 -12.88 -0.46
CA GLU A 12 -6.49 -13.15 -0.13
C GLU A 12 -6.95 -12.39 1.12
N LEU A 13 -6.14 -12.36 2.18
CA LEU A 13 -6.44 -11.60 3.39
C LEU A 13 -6.45 -10.08 3.15
N VAL A 14 -5.57 -9.58 2.28
CA VAL A 14 -5.57 -8.18 1.87
C VAL A 14 -6.89 -7.86 1.14
N VAL A 15 -7.33 -8.71 0.22
CA VAL A 15 -8.61 -8.53 -0.49
C VAL A 15 -9.80 -8.53 0.49
N GLU A 16 -9.82 -9.46 1.44
CA GLU A 16 -10.85 -9.51 2.49
C GLU A 16 -10.85 -8.23 3.33
N ALA A 17 -9.69 -7.80 3.83
CA ALA A 17 -9.56 -6.58 4.62
C ALA A 17 -10.03 -5.34 3.84
N LEU A 18 -9.69 -5.24 2.54
CA LEU A 18 -10.13 -4.14 1.68
C LEU A 18 -11.65 -4.15 1.46
N ALA A 19 -12.26 -5.33 1.35
CA ALA A 19 -13.72 -5.46 1.24
C ALA A 19 -14.43 -5.02 2.52
N GLU A 20 -13.84 -5.28 3.70
CA GLU A 20 -14.39 -4.91 5.00
C GLU A 20 -14.20 -3.42 5.37
N LEU A 21 -13.27 -2.71 4.71
CA LEU A 21 -13.02 -1.30 4.98
C LEU A 21 -14.30 -0.45 4.88
N PRO A 22 -14.56 0.46 5.84
CA PRO A 22 -15.69 1.38 5.74
C PRO A 22 -15.73 2.12 4.39
N ALA A 23 -16.94 2.37 3.86
CA ALA A 23 -17.14 2.94 2.53
C ALA A 23 -16.37 4.25 2.30
N TYR A 24 -16.24 5.09 3.34
CA TYR A 24 -15.45 6.31 3.30
C TYR A 24 -13.97 6.06 2.96
N PHE A 25 -13.35 5.02 3.51
CA PHE A 25 -11.96 4.68 3.19
C PHE A 25 -11.83 4.07 1.79
N ARG A 26 -12.75 3.18 1.39
CA ARG A 26 -12.75 2.58 0.05
C ARG A 26 -12.86 3.64 -1.06
N ALA A 27 -13.68 4.67 -0.86
CA ALA A 27 -13.78 5.79 -1.80
C ALA A 27 -12.46 6.58 -1.95
N ASN A 28 -11.59 6.55 -0.94
CA ASN A 28 -10.28 7.18 -0.99
C ASN A 28 -9.22 6.35 -1.73
N LEU A 29 -9.46 5.05 -1.88
CA LEU A 29 -8.60 4.12 -2.64
C LEU A 29 -8.91 4.11 -4.15
N ALA A 30 -9.85 4.94 -4.62
CA ALA A 30 -10.07 5.12 -6.05
C ALA A 30 -8.78 5.60 -6.74
N ASN A 31 -8.35 4.88 -7.78
CA ASN A 31 -7.08 5.09 -8.49
C ASN A 31 -5.82 4.84 -7.62
N VAL A 32 -5.91 3.88 -6.69
CA VAL A 32 -4.77 3.37 -5.92
C VAL A 32 -4.58 1.88 -6.23
N GLU A 33 -3.38 1.52 -6.67
CA GLU A 33 -2.94 0.14 -6.82
C GLU A 33 -2.40 -0.38 -5.49
N ILE A 34 -2.75 -1.58 -5.09
CA ILE A 34 -2.26 -2.22 -3.87
C ILE A 34 -1.47 -3.45 -4.27
N VAL A 35 -0.20 -3.52 -3.87
CA VAL A 35 0.71 -4.62 -4.20
C VAL A 35 1.24 -5.26 -2.93
N VAL A 36 1.42 -6.57 -2.96
CA VAL A 36 2.11 -7.32 -1.91
C VAL A 36 3.53 -7.56 -2.39
N GLU A 37 4.51 -7.19 -1.56
CA GLU A 37 5.93 -7.39 -1.83
C GLU A 37 6.55 -8.09 -0.62
N PRO A 38 7.54 -8.98 -0.79
CA PRO A 38 8.10 -9.70 0.35
C PRO A 38 8.84 -8.79 1.33
N TRP A 39 9.51 -7.73 0.86
CA TRP A 39 10.22 -6.75 1.68
C TRP A 39 10.38 -5.42 0.95
N ALA A 40 10.45 -4.33 1.71
CA ALA A 40 10.84 -3.03 1.17
C ALA A 40 12.32 -3.01 0.72
N ASP A 41 12.61 -2.34 -0.39
CA ASP A 41 13.98 -2.14 -0.82
C ASP A 41 14.75 -1.16 0.09
N ARG A 42 16.08 -1.18 0.01
CA ARG A 42 16.95 -0.33 0.84
C ARG A 42 16.68 1.17 0.61
N ALA A 43 16.34 1.57 -0.61
CA ALA A 43 16.05 2.97 -0.92
C ALA A 43 14.79 3.44 -0.19
N THR A 44 13.76 2.60 -0.15
CA THR A 44 12.51 2.81 0.55
C THR A 44 12.73 2.90 2.05
N LEU A 45 13.46 1.94 2.64
CA LEU A 45 13.78 1.93 4.07
C LEU A 45 14.51 3.20 4.51
N SER A 46 15.49 3.65 3.71
CA SER A 46 16.21 4.91 3.94
C SER A 46 15.27 6.12 3.89
N GLN A 47 14.37 6.18 2.90
CA GLN A 47 13.40 7.27 2.76
C GLN A 47 12.43 7.37 3.94
N VAL A 48 12.04 6.25 4.53
CA VAL A 48 11.14 6.23 5.70
C VAL A 48 11.90 6.27 7.04
N GLY A 49 13.23 6.24 7.03
CA GLY A 49 14.07 6.30 8.23
C GLY A 49 14.03 5.02 9.07
N VAL A 50 13.77 3.87 8.46
CA VAL A 50 13.69 2.56 9.13
C VAL A 50 14.90 1.72 8.75
N ALA A 51 15.54 1.08 9.74
CA ALA A 51 16.71 0.23 9.50
C ALA A 51 16.34 -1.25 9.29
N ASP A 52 15.37 -1.77 10.05
CA ASP A 52 14.91 -3.16 9.96
C ASP A 52 13.67 -3.24 9.05
N PRO A 53 13.71 -3.98 7.92
CA PRO A 53 12.56 -4.12 7.03
C PRO A 53 11.30 -4.65 7.71
N ARG A 54 11.42 -5.40 8.81
CA ARG A 54 10.29 -5.93 9.58
C ARG A 54 9.48 -4.86 10.31
N GLN A 55 10.02 -3.66 10.44
CA GLN A 55 9.35 -2.54 11.10
C GLN A 55 8.48 -1.72 10.13
N LEU A 56 8.58 -1.98 8.82
CA LEU A 56 7.76 -1.32 7.80
C LEU A 56 6.76 -2.34 7.24
N LEU A 57 5.48 -2.19 7.60
CA LEU A 57 4.41 -3.10 7.15
C LEU A 57 3.77 -2.65 5.82
N GLY A 58 3.98 -1.40 5.44
CA GLY A 58 3.49 -0.90 4.17
C GLY A 58 3.87 0.54 3.91
N ARG A 59 3.76 0.94 2.65
CA ARG A 59 4.15 2.26 2.17
C ARG A 59 3.22 2.76 1.08
N TYR A 60 2.78 4.01 1.22
CA TYR A 60 2.13 4.75 0.16
C TYR A 60 3.16 5.45 -0.75
N HIS A 61 3.07 5.19 -2.04
CA HIS A 61 3.84 5.78 -3.12
C HIS A 61 2.92 6.69 -3.92
N GLY A 62 3.03 7.99 -3.69
CA GLY A 62 2.22 8.97 -4.41
C GLY A 62 2.27 10.33 -3.76
N VAL A 63 1.62 11.28 -4.41
CA VAL A 63 1.38 12.60 -3.82
C VAL A 63 0.03 12.53 -3.10
N PRO A 64 -0.02 12.79 -1.77
CA PRO A 64 -1.27 12.79 -1.03
C PRO A 64 -2.35 13.60 -1.74
N ARG A 65 -3.59 13.12 -1.74
CA ARG A 65 -4.72 13.78 -2.43
C ARG A 65 -4.84 15.27 -2.11
N THR A 66 -4.51 15.69 -0.88
CA THR A 66 -4.55 17.10 -0.43
C THR A 66 -3.52 18.01 -1.09
N ARG A 67 -2.51 17.45 -1.76
CA ARG A 67 -1.42 18.18 -2.42
C ARG A 67 -1.42 18.01 -3.94
N ARG A 68 -2.43 17.34 -4.52
CA ARG A 68 -2.55 17.17 -5.97
C ARG A 68 -3.00 18.48 -6.62
N THR A 69 -2.20 19.00 -7.55
CA THR A 69 -2.50 20.20 -8.35
C THR A 69 -3.19 19.83 -9.66
N CYS A 70 -3.58 20.84 -10.45
CA CYS A 70 -4.44 20.76 -11.65
C CYS A 70 -3.97 19.82 -12.78
N GLY A 71 -2.78 19.21 -12.69
CA GLY A 71 -2.18 18.34 -13.70
C GLY A 71 -2.26 16.83 -13.42
N TYR A 72 -2.91 16.40 -12.33
CA TYR A 72 -2.95 14.98 -11.91
C TYR A 72 -3.95 14.11 -12.70
N ASN A 73 -4.42 14.57 -13.87
CA ASN A 73 -5.43 13.87 -14.69
C ASN A 73 -4.84 12.85 -15.68
N LEU A 74 -3.50 12.73 -15.77
CA LEU A 74 -2.78 11.79 -16.64
C LEU A 74 -1.70 10.98 -15.88
N THR A 75 -1.77 10.93 -14.56
CA THR A 75 -0.77 10.24 -13.73
C THR A 75 -1.14 8.77 -13.55
N LEU A 76 -0.11 7.93 -13.47
CA LEU A 76 -0.23 6.55 -13.01
C LEU A 76 -0.99 6.50 -11.67
N PRO A 77 -1.72 5.40 -11.37
CA PRO A 77 -2.32 5.22 -10.06
C PRO A 77 -1.26 5.37 -8.97
N ASP A 78 -1.66 5.92 -7.83
CA ASP A 78 -0.80 5.89 -6.66
C ASP A 78 -0.69 4.42 -6.20
N LYS A 79 0.41 4.04 -5.56
CA LYS A 79 0.65 2.64 -5.16
C LYS A 79 0.73 2.51 -3.65
N ILE A 80 0.13 1.47 -3.07
CA ILE A 80 0.40 1.03 -1.70
C ILE A 80 1.11 -0.32 -1.78
N SER A 81 2.35 -0.38 -1.30
CA SER A 81 3.03 -1.65 -1.07
C SER A 81 2.73 -2.13 0.34
N LEU A 82 2.36 -3.40 0.50
CA LEU A 82 2.26 -4.12 1.77
C LEU A 82 3.36 -5.17 1.85
N TYR A 83 3.97 -5.33 3.03
CA TYR A 83 5.09 -6.22 3.29
C TYR A 83 4.76 -7.28 4.34
#